data_AF-A0A8W8MTN5-F1
#
_entry.id   AF-A0A8W8MTN5-F1
#
_cell.length_a   1.000
_cell.length_b   1.000
_cell.length_c   1.000
_cell.angle_alpha   90.00
_cell.angle_beta   90.00
_cell.angle_gamma   90.00
#
_symmetry.space_group_name_H-M   'P 1'
#
loop_
_entity.id
_entity.type
_entity.pdbx_description
1 polymer ?
#
loop_
_entity_poly.entity_id
_entity_poly.type
_entity_poly.pdbx_seq_one_letter_code
_entity_poly.pdbx_strand_id
1 'polypeptide(L)'
;MKDNVFDLLRTTHLNTYLKTFMDGLTAKVFRTYHACRKMQQELDNFICAKKHQSYKISYCKDSIKSVAIFLNHQQAVTKKGGNKEFETSLTSAKLYYIDPRIVVGWCTKWCVPIEKIYSTSERGKLLWAMTAEADYNFLEHAI
;
A
#
# COMPACT_ATOMS: atom_id res chain seq x y z
N MET A 1 3.51 37.96 2.84
CA MET A 1 3.50 36.88 3.85
C MET A 1 2.57 35.80 3.28
N LYS A 2 2.96 34.52 3.25
CA LYS A 2 2.03 33.46 2.80
C LYS A 2 1.23 33.02 4.01
N ASP A 3 -0.05 33.39 4.03
CA ASP A 3 -0.97 32.96 5.08
C ASP A 3 -1.20 31.44 4.97
N ASN A 4 -1.33 30.79 6.12
CA ASN A 4 -1.68 29.38 6.16
C ASN A 4 -3.11 29.19 5.66
N VAL A 5 -3.35 28.19 4.80
CA VAL A 5 -4.70 27.85 4.31
C VAL A 5 -5.64 27.48 5.47
N PHE A 6 -5.10 26.95 6.57
CA PHE A 6 -5.82 26.66 7.80
C PHE A 6 -5.07 27.25 9.00
N ASP A 7 -5.21 28.56 9.19
CA ASP A 7 -4.57 29.35 10.25
C ASP A 7 -5.06 29.01 11.67
N LEU A 8 -6.33 28.59 11.81
CA LEU A 8 -6.93 28.19 13.09
C LEU A 8 -6.75 26.70 13.42
N LEU A 9 -6.23 25.88 12.51
CA LEU A 9 -6.17 24.43 12.67
C LEU A 9 -4.74 23.94 12.88
N ARG A 10 -4.55 23.13 13.92
CA ARG A 10 -3.29 22.44 14.21
C ARG A 10 -3.49 20.93 14.15
N THR A 11 -2.43 20.20 13.79
CA THR A 11 -2.44 18.73 13.74
C THR A 11 -2.73 18.09 15.10
N THR A 12 -2.33 18.75 16.19
CA THR A 12 -2.65 18.33 17.56
C THR A 12 -4.15 18.37 17.81
N HIS A 13 -4.83 19.44 17.43
CA HIS A 13 -6.29 19.58 17.59
C HIS A 13 -7.02 18.54 16.74
N LEU A 14 -6.61 18.36 15.48
CA LEU A 14 -7.20 17.37 14.59
C LEU A 14 -7.07 15.94 15.15
N ASN A 15 -5.87 15.53 15.57
CA ASN A 15 -5.69 14.18 16.09
C ASN A 15 -6.38 13.98 17.44
N THR A 16 -6.51 15.02 18.26
CA THR A 16 -7.29 14.95 19.50
C THR A 16 -8.76 14.72 19.20
N TYR A 17 -9.31 15.44 18.22
CA TYR A 17 -10.67 15.23 17.75
C TYR A 17 -10.88 13.83 17.17
N LEU A 18 -9.97 13.34 16.31
CA LEU A 18 -10.06 12.00 15.72
C LEU A 18 -10.10 10.88 16.78
N LYS A 19 -9.31 10.99 17.85
CA LYS A 19 -9.32 10.02 18.96
C LYS A 19 -10.68 9.90 19.66
N THR A 20 -11.53 10.92 19.58
CA THR A 20 -12.89 10.84 20.16
C THR A 20 -13.80 9.86 19.43
N PHE A 21 -13.48 9.50 18.18
CA PHE A 21 -14.24 8.52 17.39
C PHE A 21 -13.74 7.08 17.60
N MET A 22 -12.43 6.91 17.79
CA MET A 22 -11.80 5.60 17.98
C MET A 22 -10.43 5.80 18.63
N ASP A 23 -10.13 5.02 19.66
CA ASP A 23 -8.81 5.07 20.28
C ASP A 23 -7.71 4.72 19.26
N GLY A 24 -6.60 5.42 19.33
CA GLY A 24 -5.51 5.29 18.35
C GLY A 24 -5.77 5.90 16.96
N LEU A 25 -6.96 6.44 16.67
CA LEU A 25 -7.24 7.08 15.38
C LEU A 25 -6.44 8.37 15.20
N THR A 26 -5.71 8.46 14.09
CA THR A 26 -4.95 9.65 13.70
C THR A 26 -5.06 9.89 12.20
N ALA A 27 -4.70 11.09 11.74
CA ALA A 27 -4.69 11.41 10.31
C ALA A 27 -3.83 10.42 9.48
N LYS A 28 -2.77 9.85 10.08
CA LYS A 28 -1.91 8.85 9.41
C LYS A 28 -2.64 7.53 9.15
N VAL A 29 -3.55 7.11 10.04
CA VAL A 29 -4.31 5.86 9.90
C VAL A 29 -5.11 5.86 8.61
N PHE A 30 -5.71 6.99 8.22
CA PHE A 30 -6.47 7.13 6.98
C PHE A 30 -5.64 6.82 5.73
N ARG A 31 -4.36 7.22 5.68
CA ARG A 31 -3.50 6.92 4.53
C ARG A 31 -3.28 5.41 4.37
N THR A 32 -3.02 4.71 5.47
CA THR A 32 -2.86 3.25 5.49
C THR A 32 -4.17 2.55 5.13
N TYR A 33 -5.29 2.98 5.73
CA TYR A 33 -6.61 2.44 5.42
C TYR A 33 -6.96 2.58 3.93
N HIS A 34 -6.80 3.77 3.36
CA HIS A 34 -7.09 3.99 1.95
C HIS A 34 -6.14 3.24 1.03
N ALA A 35 -4.86 3.09 1.40
CA ALA A 35 -3.91 2.27 0.66
C ALA A 35 -4.34 0.79 0.63
N CYS A 36 -4.65 0.23 1.79
CA CYS A 36 -5.09 -1.16 1.93
C CYS A 36 -6.40 -1.40 1.18
N ARG A 37 -7.40 -0.53 1.34
CA ARG A 37 -8.67 -0.62 0.63
C ARG A 37 -8.48 -0.55 -0.89
N LYS A 38 -7.66 0.38 -1.37
CA LYS A 38 -7.36 0.52 -2.80
C LYS A 38 -6.65 -0.73 -3.34
N MET A 39 -5.69 -1.29 -2.57
CA MET A 39 -4.99 -2.52 -2.94
C MET A 39 -5.94 -3.71 -3.05
N GLN A 40 -6.79 -3.93 -2.04
CA GLN A 40 -7.79 -5.00 -2.05
C GLN A 40 -8.71 -4.88 -3.27
N GLN A 41 -9.26 -3.68 -3.52
CA GLN A 41 -10.13 -3.41 -4.67
C GLN A 41 -9.45 -3.71 -6.03
N GLU A 42 -8.19 -3.31 -6.21
CA GLU A 42 -7.44 -3.61 -7.43
C GLU A 42 -7.28 -5.12 -7.60
N LEU A 43 -6.91 -5.84 -6.55
CA LEU A 43 -6.70 -7.28 -6.60
C LEU A 43 -7.99 -8.10 -6.78
N ASP A 44 -9.11 -7.62 -6.23
CA ASP A 44 -10.44 -8.23 -6.38
C ASP A 44 -10.96 -8.10 -7.82
N ASN A 45 -10.56 -7.04 -8.53
CA ASN A 45 -10.88 -6.85 -9.95
C ASN A 45 -10.10 -7.78 -10.89
N PHE A 46 -9.23 -8.64 -10.35
CA PHE A 46 -8.49 -9.61 -11.16
C PHE A 46 -9.42 -10.70 -11.70
N ILE A 47 -9.65 -10.69 -13.02
CA ILE A 47 -10.46 -11.68 -13.73
C ILE A 47 -9.53 -12.70 -14.43
N CYS A 48 -9.90 -13.99 -14.37
CA CYS A 48 -9.31 -15.13 -15.09
C CYS A 48 -8.13 -15.87 -14.40
N ALA A 49 -8.45 -17.02 -13.80
CA ALA A 49 -7.51 -17.97 -13.20
C ALA A 49 -6.46 -18.56 -14.16
N LYS A 50 -6.81 -18.69 -15.46
CA LYS A 50 -6.07 -19.41 -16.50
C LYS A 50 -4.98 -18.57 -17.19
N LYS A 51 -4.70 -17.35 -16.70
CA LYS A 51 -3.64 -16.52 -17.25
C LYS A 51 -2.25 -17.07 -16.90
N HIS A 52 -1.31 -16.87 -17.80
CA HIS A 52 0.09 -17.22 -17.59
C HIS A 52 0.64 -16.54 -16.32
N GLN A 53 1.55 -17.20 -15.62
CA GLN A 53 2.08 -16.74 -14.33
C GLN A 53 2.71 -15.33 -14.43
N SER A 54 3.37 -15.03 -15.55
CA SER A 54 3.94 -13.69 -15.81
C SER A 54 2.90 -12.58 -15.79
N TYR A 55 1.69 -12.83 -16.30
CA TYR A 55 0.61 -11.85 -16.28
C TYR A 55 0.14 -11.58 -14.85
N LYS A 56 -0.03 -12.62 -14.04
CA LYS A 56 -0.41 -12.49 -12.62
C LYS A 56 0.63 -11.67 -11.85
N ILE A 57 1.92 -11.93 -12.09
CA ILE A 57 3.02 -11.18 -11.47
C ILE A 57 2.97 -9.71 -11.89
N SER A 58 2.78 -9.40 -13.18
CA SER A 58 2.66 -8.02 -13.66
C SER A 58 1.47 -7.33 -12.99
N TYR A 59 0.31 -7.97 -12.99
CA TYR A 59 -0.92 -7.42 -12.43
C TYR A 59 -0.75 -7.01 -10.95
N CYS A 60 -0.14 -7.89 -10.14
CA CYS A 60 0.13 -7.57 -8.73
C CYS A 60 1.10 -6.39 -8.59
N LYS A 61 2.15 -6.31 -9.42
CA LYS A 61 3.11 -5.20 -9.41
C LYS A 61 2.47 -3.88 -9.86
N ASP A 62 1.63 -3.94 -10.88
CA ASP A 62 0.91 -2.79 -11.42
C ASP A 62 -0.12 -2.27 -10.39
N SER A 63 -0.76 -3.17 -9.64
CA SER A 63 -1.65 -2.82 -8.53
C SER A 63 -0.89 -2.10 -7.40
N ILE A 64 0.29 -2.57 -7.00
CA ILE A 64 1.15 -1.90 -6.02
C ILE A 64 1.55 -0.50 -6.53
N LYS A 65 1.88 -0.38 -7.83
CA LYS A 65 2.21 0.89 -8.46
C LYS A 65 1.02 1.86 -8.46
N SER A 66 -0.18 1.38 -8.76
CA SER A 66 -1.43 2.15 -8.68
C SER A 66 -1.64 2.74 -7.28
N VAL A 67 -1.44 1.94 -6.22
CA VAL A 67 -1.53 2.41 -4.82
C VAL A 67 -0.46 3.47 -4.52
N ALA A 68 0.79 3.26 -4.95
CA ALA A 68 1.87 4.23 -4.71
C ALA A 68 1.61 5.58 -5.41
N ILE A 69 1.03 5.56 -6.61
CA ILE A 69 0.56 6.76 -7.31
C ILE A 69 -0.59 7.42 -6.54
N PHE A 70 -1.59 6.64 -6.11
CA PHE A 70 -2.74 7.14 -5.35
C PHE A 70 -2.33 7.84 -4.05
N LEU A 71 -1.29 7.34 -3.37
CA LEU A 71 -0.77 7.96 -2.14
C LEU A 71 0.18 9.15 -2.39
N ASN A 72 0.41 9.50 -3.65
CA ASN A 72 1.37 10.49 -4.12
C ASN A 72 2.79 10.26 -3.56
N HIS A 73 3.24 8.99 -3.52
CA HIS A 73 4.61 8.66 -3.08
C HIS A 73 5.61 8.91 -4.21
N GLN A 74 5.96 10.17 -4.41
CA GLN A 74 7.02 10.57 -5.32
C GLN A 74 8.35 10.70 -4.56
N GLN A 75 9.42 10.15 -5.13
CA GLN A 75 10.80 10.35 -4.68
C GLN A 75 11.56 11.11 -5.76
N ALA A 76 12.29 12.15 -5.33
CA ALA A 76 13.20 12.85 -6.22
C ALA A 76 14.35 11.91 -6.62
N VAL A 77 14.55 11.74 -7.92
CA VAL A 77 15.65 10.99 -8.51
C VAL A 77 16.44 11.91 -9.43
N THR A 78 17.76 11.75 -9.43
CA THR A 78 18.66 12.47 -10.33
C THR A 78 19.08 11.52 -11.45
N LYS A 79 18.60 11.78 -12.67
CA LYS A 79 19.01 10.99 -13.84
C LYS A 79 20.34 11.48 -14.39
N LYS A 80 20.99 10.61 -15.19
CA LYS A 80 22.20 10.97 -15.96
C LYS A 80 21.85 12.17 -16.86
N GLY A 81 22.32 13.35 -16.47
CA GLY A 81 21.93 14.63 -17.08
C GLY A 81 21.62 15.74 -16.06
N GLY A 82 21.51 15.43 -14.76
CA GLY A 82 21.35 16.43 -13.70
C GLY A 82 19.92 16.94 -13.47
N ASN A 83 18.98 16.55 -14.33
CA ASN A 83 17.56 16.86 -14.14
C ASN A 83 16.99 16.07 -12.95
N LYS A 84 16.31 16.80 -12.04
CA LYS A 84 15.53 16.21 -10.95
C LYS A 84 14.18 15.78 -11.50
N GLU A 85 13.94 14.49 -11.52
CA GLU A 85 12.63 13.90 -11.81
C GLU A 85 12.03 13.32 -10.53
N PHE A 86 10.71 13.11 -10.52
CA PHE A 86 10.01 12.49 -9.41
C PHE A 86 9.50 11.11 -9.86
N GLU A 87 10.07 10.05 -9.30
CA GLU A 87 9.65 8.68 -9.58
C GLU A 87 8.83 8.09 -8.43
N THR A 88 7.86 7.25 -8.76
CA THR A 88 6.99 6.61 -7.76
C THR A 88 7.76 5.59 -6.93
N SER A 89 7.79 5.77 -5.61
CA SER A 89 8.47 4.86 -4.68
C SER A 89 7.59 3.65 -4.33
N LEU A 90 7.76 2.55 -5.08
CA LEU A 90 7.02 1.30 -4.83
C LEU A 90 7.31 0.71 -3.45
N THR A 91 8.56 0.77 -3.00
CA THR A 91 8.99 0.24 -1.69
C THR A 91 8.25 0.91 -0.54
N SER A 92 7.98 2.21 -0.64
CA SER A 92 7.29 2.97 0.41
C SER A 92 5.87 2.45 0.59
N ALA A 93 5.08 2.40 -0.48
CA ALA A 93 3.72 1.89 -0.44
C ALA A 93 3.68 0.41 0.01
N LYS A 94 4.55 -0.42 -0.60
CA LYS A 94 4.58 -1.87 -0.42
C LYS A 94 4.96 -2.32 1.00
N LEU A 95 5.79 -1.58 1.73
CA LEU A 95 6.25 -1.96 3.07
C LEU A 95 5.58 -1.21 4.22
N TYR A 96 5.09 0.01 3.98
CA TYR A 96 4.67 0.89 5.09
C TYR A 96 3.21 1.32 5.05
N TYR A 97 2.48 1.06 3.97
CA TYR A 97 1.08 1.51 3.81
C TYR A 97 0.12 0.40 3.41
N ILE A 98 0.59 -0.61 2.68
CA ILE A 98 -0.21 -1.77 2.31
C ILE A 98 -0.01 -2.86 3.37
N ASP A 99 -1.11 -3.40 3.89
CA ASP A 99 -1.07 -4.61 4.72
C ASP A 99 -0.57 -5.78 3.85
N PRO A 100 0.60 -6.37 4.18
CA PRO A 100 1.20 -7.44 3.38
C PRO A 100 0.31 -8.68 3.24
N ARG A 101 -0.62 -8.94 4.18
CA ARG A 101 -1.52 -10.10 4.12
C ARG A 101 -2.47 -10.04 2.92
N ILE A 102 -2.83 -8.84 2.46
CA ILE A 102 -3.61 -8.63 1.22
C ILE A 102 -2.87 -9.24 0.03
N VAL A 103 -1.58 -8.93 -0.08
CA VAL A 103 -0.75 -9.38 -1.19
C VAL A 103 -0.41 -10.86 -1.06
N VAL A 104 -0.07 -11.31 0.15
CA VAL A 104 0.23 -12.73 0.41
C VAL A 104 -1.00 -13.60 0.14
N GLY A 105 -2.17 -13.25 0.68
CA GLY A 105 -3.41 -14.00 0.44
C GLY A 105 -3.75 -14.10 -1.04
N TRP A 106 -3.62 -12.99 -1.79
CA TRP A 106 -3.80 -13.02 -3.24
C TRP A 106 -2.77 -13.91 -3.96
N CYS A 107 -1.50 -13.86 -3.55
CA CYS A 107 -0.47 -14.74 -4.10
C CYS A 107 -0.77 -16.22 -3.84
N THR A 108 -1.21 -16.56 -2.62
CA THR A 108 -1.65 -17.91 -2.25
C THR A 108 -2.82 -18.35 -3.12
N LYS A 109 -3.87 -17.51 -3.23
CA LYS A 109 -5.08 -17.78 -4.03
C LYS A 109 -4.78 -18.09 -5.49
N TRP A 110 -3.83 -17.35 -6.09
CA TRP A 110 -3.55 -17.44 -7.53
C TRP A 110 -2.29 -18.21 -7.89
N CYS A 111 -1.66 -18.87 -6.90
CA CYS A 111 -0.40 -19.61 -7.04
C CYS A 111 0.73 -18.74 -7.64
N VAL A 112 0.82 -17.49 -7.17
CA VAL A 112 1.89 -16.57 -7.57
C VAL A 112 3.05 -16.71 -6.58
N PRO A 113 4.29 -16.95 -7.06
CA PRO A 113 5.42 -17.13 -6.16
C PRO A 113 5.77 -15.80 -5.49
N ILE A 114 5.70 -15.77 -4.16
CA ILE A 114 5.82 -14.54 -3.37
C ILE A 114 7.17 -13.85 -3.56
N GLU A 115 8.23 -14.61 -3.87
CA GLU A 115 9.57 -14.10 -4.18
C GLU A 115 9.63 -13.27 -5.47
N LYS A 116 8.62 -13.34 -6.33
CA LYS A 116 8.50 -12.49 -7.52
C LYS A 116 7.92 -11.11 -7.19
N ILE A 117 7.31 -10.95 -6.01
CA ILE A 117 6.69 -9.72 -5.51
C ILE A 117 7.53 -9.06 -4.41
N TYR A 118 8.03 -9.86 -3.45
CA TYR A 118 8.89 -9.43 -2.36
C TYR A 118 10.27 -10.08 -2.46
N SER A 119 11.30 -9.24 -2.40
CA SER A 119 12.70 -9.70 -2.31
C SER A 119 12.96 -10.46 -1.00
N THR A 120 14.10 -11.15 -0.90
CA THR A 120 14.49 -11.88 0.31
C THR A 120 14.54 -10.99 1.55
N SER A 121 15.08 -9.76 1.45
CA SER A 121 15.12 -8.82 2.57
C SER A 121 13.73 -8.35 3.00
N GLU A 122 12.84 -8.10 2.04
CA GLU A 122 11.47 -7.68 2.34
C GLU A 122 10.67 -8.81 2.99
N ARG A 123 10.79 -10.04 2.49
CA ARG A 123 10.16 -11.21 3.13
C ARG A 123 10.62 -11.38 4.57
N GLY A 124 11.90 -11.14 4.86
CA GLY A 124 12.45 -11.12 6.21
C GLY A 124 11.77 -10.15 7.18
N LYS A 125 11.22 -9.03 6.69
CA LYS A 125 10.47 -8.05 7.51
C LYS A 125 8.99 -8.42 7.67
N LEU A 126 8.48 -9.28 6.80
CA LEU A 126 7.05 -9.56 6.66
C LEU A 126 6.70 -11.00 7.08
N LEU A 127 7.56 -11.69 7.84
CA LEU A 127 7.34 -13.08 8.26
C LEU A 127 5.96 -13.32 8.84
N TRP A 128 5.48 -12.38 9.68
CA TRP A 128 4.17 -12.44 10.34
C TRP A 128 2.98 -12.48 9.37
N ALA A 129 3.17 -12.06 8.13
CA ALA A 129 2.13 -12.02 7.10
C ALA A 129 2.24 -13.14 6.07
N MET A 130 3.34 -13.90 6.05
CA MET A 130 3.60 -14.93 5.02
C MET A 130 2.67 -16.13 5.12
N THR A 131 1.99 -16.30 6.25
CA THR A 131 1.02 -17.37 6.49
C THR A 131 -0.42 -16.93 6.22
N ALA A 132 -0.64 -15.79 5.56
CA ALA A 132 -1.98 -15.30 5.26
C ALA A 132 -2.76 -16.25 4.34
N GLU A 133 -4.02 -16.46 4.67
CA GLU A 133 -4.95 -17.35 3.95
C GLU A 133 -5.36 -16.75 2.59
N ALA A 134 -5.77 -17.62 1.66
CA ALA A 134 -6.07 -17.24 0.28
C ALA A 134 -7.24 -16.26 0.13
N ASP A 135 -8.16 -16.29 1.08
CA ASP A 135 -9.37 -15.48 1.17
C ASP A 135 -9.24 -14.32 2.16
N TYR A 136 -8.01 -13.99 2.58
CA TYR A 136 -7.77 -12.83 3.44
C TYR A 136 -8.45 -11.56 2.89
N ASN A 137 -9.37 -11.00 3.68
CA ASN A 137 -10.05 -9.76 3.39
C ASN A 137 -9.66 -8.72 4.45
N PHE A 138 -9.05 -7.63 4.00
CA PHE A 138 -8.62 -6.55 4.88
C PHE A 138 -9.77 -5.96 5.71
N LEU A 139 -10.97 -5.81 5.13
CA LEU A 139 -12.09 -5.16 5.80
C LEU A 139 -12.76 -6.05 6.85
N GLU A 140 -12.62 -7.37 6.74
CA GLU A 140 -13.13 -8.31 7.76
C GLU A 140 -12.23 -8.39 8.99
N HIS A 141 -10.97 -7.95 8.85
CA HIS A 141 -9.96 -7.93 9.90
C HIS A 141 -9.59 -6.51 10.36
N ALA A 142 -10.20 -5.49 9.73
CA ALA A 142 -10.06 -4.11 10.10
C ALA A 142 -11.28 -3.76 10.96
N ILE A 143 -11.03 -3.52 12.25
CA ILE A 143 -11.95 -3.27 13.37
C ILE A 143 -12.02 -4.50 14.30
#